data_AF-M4AIK8-F1
#
_entry.id   AF-M4AIK8-F1
#
_cell.length_a   1.000
_cell.length_b   1.000
_cell.length_c   1.000
_cell.angle_alpha   90.00
_cell.angle_beta   90.00
_cell.angle_gamma   90.00
#
_symmetry.space_group_name_H-M   'P 1'
#
loop_
_entity.id
_entity.type
_entity.pdbx_description
1 polymer ?
#
loop_
_entity_poly.entity_id
_entity_poly.type
_entity_poly.pdbx_seq_one_letter_code
_entity_poly.pdbx_strand_id
1 'polypeptide(L)'
;MDTPNCRNFLGFLLQISLLLSGICGLSIGSELSFVTCGSVIKLLNVKHNVRLHSHDVRYGSGSGQQSVTGVSAVEDSNSYWSIRGTSGASCTRGTPVKCGQTIRLTHVNTGRNLHSHYFASPLSSNQEVSAFGEEGEGDHLDEWTVQCGGSVWKREESVRFRHKSTDGLLSVTGEQYGRPIHGQMEVHAMSNPSQHSLWKVMEGVFMKPSENPAGGRDFAHTHTEF
;
A
#
# COMPACT_ATOMS: atom_id res chain seq x y z
N MET A 1 -10.79 -74.89 11.59
CA MET A 1 -9.97 -74.27 12.64
C MET A 1 -8.74 -73.73 11.93
N ASP A 2 -8.70 -72.42 11.70
CA ASP A 2 -7.48 -71.66 11.43
C ASP A 2 -7.83 -70.18 11.60
N THR A 3 -7.35 -69.59 12.69
CA THR A 3 -7.49 -68.17 13.02
C THR A 3 -6.48 -67.35 12.23
N PRO A 4 -6.88 -66.26 11.54
CA PRO A 4 -5.92 -65.34 10.96
C PRO A 4 -5.23 -64.53 12.05
N ASN A 5 -3.91 -64.46 11.90
CA ASN A 5 -2.93 -63.88 12.80
C ASN A 5 -3.23 -62.41 13.16
N CYS A 6 -3.51 -62.15 14.44
CA CYS A 6 -3.62 -60.83 15.06
C CYS A 6 -2.24 -60.17 15.24
N ARG A 7 -1.47 -60.04 14.15
CA ARG A 7 -0.12 -59.43 14.20
C ARG A 7 0.20 -58.48 13.04
N ASN A 8 -0.68 -58.39 12.06
CA ASN A 8 -0.53 -57.46 10.93
C ASN A 8 -1.51 -56.27 10.95
N PHE A 9 -2.47 -56.23 11.88
CA PHE A 9 -3.43 -55.11 11.98
C PHE A 9 -2.92 -53.94 12.83
N LEU A 10 -2.02 -54.17 13.81
CA LEU A 10 -1.49 -53.09 14.66
C LEU A 10 -0.46 -52.21 13.94
N GLY A 11 0.28 -52.74 12.97
CA GLY A 11 1.29 -51.97 12.23
C GLY A 11 0.70 -50.97 11.24
N PHE A 12 -0.47 -51.28 10.66
CA PHE A 12 -1.12 -50.43 9.67
C PHE A 12 -1.90 -49.26 10.30
N LEU A 13 -2.41 -49.44 11.52
CA LEU A 13 -3.11 -48.38 12.26
C LEU A 13 -2.16 -47.31 12.83
N LEU A 14 -0.91 -47.68 13.18
CA LEU A 14 0.08 -46.72 13.67
C LEU A 14 0.61 -45.79 12.57
N GLN A 15 0.70 -46.24 11.32
CA GLN A 15 1.15 -45.39 10.21
C GLN A 15 0.08 -44.41 9.71
N ILE A 16 -1.21 -44.73 9.86
CA ILE A 16 -2.30 -43.80 9.54
C ILE A 16 -2.43 -42.71 10.63
N SER A 17 -2.10 -43.02 11.89
CA SER A 17 -2.07 -42.05 12.99
C SER A 17 -0.97 -40.99 12.87
N LEU A 18 0.14 -41.29 12.19
CA LEU A 18 1.23 -40.31 11.95
C LEU A 18 1.02 -39.46 10.69
N LEU A 19 0.07 -39.82 9.82
CA LEU A 19 -0.32 -39.00 8.66
C LEU A 19 -1.46 -38.03 8.96
N LEU A 20 -2.13 -38.15 10.12
CA LEU A 20 -3.22 -37.26 10.54
C LEU A 20 -2.84 -36.22 11.59
N SER A 21 -1.61 -36.24 12.12
CA SER A 21 -1.14 -35.31 13.17
C SER A 21 -0.33 -34.13 12.64
N GLY A 22 -0.31 -33.92 11.32
CA GLY A 22 0.67 -33.03 10.68
C GLY A 22 0.13 -32.03 9.66
N ILE A 23 -1.15 -31.64 9.64
CA ILE A 23 -1.55 -30.34 9.05
C ILE A 23 -2.70 -29.75 9.86
N CYS A 24 -2.39 -29.28 11.07
CA CYS A 24 -3.14 -28.17 11.64
C CYS A 24 -2.10 -27.15 12.12
N GLY A 25 -1.30 -26.66 11.16
CA GLY A 25 -0.62 -25.40 11.33
C GLY A 25 -1.70 -24.33 11.43
N LEU A 26 -2.08 -23.99 12.65
CA LEU A 26 -2.86 -22.80 12.98
C LEU A 26 -2.32 -21.64 12.14
N SER A 27 -3.14 -21.15 11.23
CA SER A 27 -2.88 -19.96 10.44
C SER A 27 -2.92 -18.74 11.36
N ILE A 28 -1.80 -18.45 12.03
CA ILE A 28 -1.57 -17.21 12.80
C ILE A 28 -1.55 -15.97 11.86
N GLY A 29 -1.77 -16.14 10.56
CA GLY A 29 -1.72 -15.07 9.55
C GLY A 29 -2.99 -14.23 9.36
N SER A 30 -4.09 -14.46 10.10
CA SER A 30 -5.35 -13.75 9.83
C SER A 30 -5.41 -12.32 10.36
N GLU A 31 -4.58 -11.95 11.34
CA GLU A 31 -4.73 -10.67 12.05
C GLU A 31 -4.37 -9.42 11.23
N LEU A 32 -3.77 -9.60 10.05
CA LEU A 32 -3.18 -8.53 9.26
C LEU A 32 -3.48 -8.70 7.75
N SER A 33 -4.72 -9.05 7.39
CA SER A 33 -5.12 -9.28 5.99
C SER A 33 -5.43 -8.00 5.19
N PHE A 34 -5.59 -6.86 5.87
CA PHE A 34 -6.00 -5.59 5.26
C PHE A 34 -4.96 -4.50 5.48
N VAL A 35 -5.01 -3.49 4.61
CA VAL A 35 -4.26 -2.25 4.74
C VAL A 35 -5.04 -1.30 5.65
N THR A 36 -4.36 -0.73 6.64
CA THR A 36 -4.96 0.14 7.65
C THR A 36 -4.34 1.53 7.63
N CYS A 37 -5.10 2.54 8.03
CA CYS A 37 -4.58 3.89 8.17
C CYS A 37 -3.46 3.99 9.20
N GLY A 38 -2.51 4.87 8.94
CA GLY A 38 -1.26 4.98 9.69
C GLY A 38 -0.22 3.91 9.33
N SER A 39 -0.53 2.93 8.48
CA SER A 39 0.49 2.00 7.98
C SER A 39 1.47 2.71 7.07
N VAL A 40 2.72 2.23 7.08
CA VAL A 40 3.80 2.68 6.19
C VAL A 40 4.11 1.55 5.23
N ILE A 41 3.97 1.79 3.93
CA ILE A 41 3.99 0.75 2.89
C ILE A 41 4.90 1.11 1.72
N LYS A 42 5.36 0.10 0.99
CA LYS A 42 5.90 0.21 -0.37
C LYS A 42 4.82 -0.24 -1.36
N LEU A 43 4.62 0.55 -2.41
CA LEU A 43 3.69 0.25 -3.49
C LEU A 43 4.46 -0.22 -4.71
N LEU A 44 4.22 -1.46 -5.13
CA LEU A 44 4.81 -2.06 -6.33
C LEU A 44 3.87 -1.90 -7.51
N ASN A 45 4.35 -1.32 -8.61
CA ASN A 45 3.66 -1.39 -9.88
C ASN A 45 3.75 -2.83 -10.43
N VAL A 46 2.61 -3.47 -10.65
CA VAL A 46 2.55 -4.90 -10.99
C VAL A 46 3.15 -5.19 -12.35
N LYS A 47 2.96 -4.30 -13.33
CA LYS A 47 3.40 -4.53 -14.71
C LYS A 47 4.91 -4.35 -14.87
N HIS A 48 5.48 -3.32 -14.24
CA HIS A 48 6.87 -2.92 -14.44
C HIS A 48 7.81 -3.34 -13.31
N ASN A 49 7.27 -3.91 -12.24
CA ASN A 49 8.04 -4.40 -11.09
C ASN A 49 8.94 -3.31 -10.46
N VAL A 50 8.41 -2.08 -10.37
CA VAL A 50 9.06 -0.93 -9.73
C VAL A 50 8.24 -0.42 -8.56
N ARG A 51 8.92 0.07 -7.53
CA ARG A 51 8.31 0.65 -6.33
C ARG A 51 8.15 2.16 -6.49
N LEU A 52 7.01 2.67 -6.04
CA LEU A 52 6.78 4.11 -5.95
C LEU A 52 7.84 4.74 -5.05
N HIS A 53 8.48 5.79 -5.54
CA HIS A 53 9.69 6.35 -4.94
C HIS A 53 9.75 7.86 -5.13
N SER A 54 10.30 8.57 -4.14
CA SER A 54 10.58 10.00 -4.25
C SER A 54 11.87 10.36 -3.50
N HIS A 55 12.43 11.53 -3.77
CA HIS A 55 13.75 11.94 -3.27
C HIS A 55 13.92 13.44 -3.46
N ASP A 56 15.01 14.03 -2.96
CA ASP A 56 15.25 15.48 -3.07
C ASP A 56 15.83 15.92 -4.43
N VAL A 57 15.13 15.56 -5.51
CA VAL A 57 15.36 16.04 -6.87
C VAL A 57 14.03 16.56 -7.38
N ARG A 58 14.08 17.66 -8.13
CA ARG A 58 12.89 18.31 -8.69
C ARG A 58 12.83 18.09 -10.18
N TYR A 59 11.63 18.13 -10.74
CA TYR A 59 11.46 18.19 -12.19
C TYR A 59 12.08 19.48 -12.75
N GLY A 60 12.75 19.37 -13.90
CA GLY A 60 13.24 20.54 -14.66
C GLY A 60 12.19 21.12 -15.62
N SER A 61 11.02 20.49 -15.70
CA SER A 61 9.89 20.84 -16.56
C SER A 61 8.59 20.74 -15.76
N GLY A 62 7.45 20.96 -16.42
CA GLY A 62 6.14 20.82 -15.78
C GLY A 62 5.99 21.79 -14.61
N SER A 63 5.65 21.29 -13.44
CA SER A 63 5.44 22.14 -12.25
C SER A 63 6.74 22.56 -11.55
N GLY A 64 7.86 21.90 -11.82
CA GLY A 64 9.12 22.09 -11.09
C GLY A 64 9.11 21.55 -9.64
N GLN A 65 8.08 20.78 -9.26
CA GLN A 65 7.97 20.17 -7.92
C GLN A 65 8.92 18.96 -7.75
N GLN A 66 8.96 18.40 -6.53
CA GLN A 66 9.77 17.22 -6.22
C GLN A 66 9.30 16.01 -7.06
N SER A 67 10.25 15.29 -7.65
CA SER A 67 9.95 14.19 -8.57
C SER A 67 9.46 12.94 -7.85
N VAL A 68 8.56 12.23 -8.52
CA VAL A 68 8.07 10.89 -8.13
C VAL A 68 8.40 9.93 -9.26
N THR A 69 8.91 8.77 -8.90
CA THR A 69 9.56 7.83 -9.83
C THR A 69 9.27 6.39 -9.43
N GLY A 70 9.59 5.46 -10.33
CA GLY A 70 9.61 4.02 -10.06
C GLY A 70 11.03 3.50 -9.96
N VAL A 71 11.37 2.79 -8.88
CA VAL A 71 12.69 2.14 -8.70
C VAL A 71 12.58 0.63 -8.54
N SER A 72 13.54 -0.13 -9.07
CA SER A 72 13.59 -1.59 -8.92
C SER A 72 14.16 -2.04 -7.56
N ALA A 73 14.90 -1.15 -6.89
CA ALA A 73 15.52 -1.42 -5.59
C ALA A 73 14.47 -1.79 -4.53
N VAL A 74 14.62 -2.96 -3.92
CA VAL A 74 13.67 -3.49 -2.93
C VAL A 74 13.85 -2.81 -1.57
N GLU A 75 15.10 -2.59 -1.16
CA GLU A 75 15.46 -2.14 0.19
C GLU A 75 15.53 -0.62 0.35
N ASP A 76 15.18 0.15 -0.68
CA ASP A 76 15.30 1.61 -0.63
C ASP A 76 14.30 2.21 0.37
N SER A 77 14.79 3.02 1.30
CA SER A 77 13.98 3.73 2.29
C SER A 77 13.10 4.84 1.68
N ASN A 78 13.52 5.40 0.55
CA ASN A 78 12.78 6.41 -0.21
C ASN A 78 11.56 5.84 -0.97
N SER A 79 11.26 4.55 -0.77
CA SER A 79 10.05 3.91 -1.29
C SER A 79 8.96 3.73 -0.24
N TYR A 80 9.16 4.24 0.99
CA TYR A 80 8.14 4.18 2.04
C TYR A 80 7.15 5.34 1.98
N TRP A 81 5.86 5.01 1.99
CA TRP A 81 4.74 5.94 1.97
C TRP A 81 3.79 5.65 3.14
N SER A 82 3.47 6.68 3.93
CA SER A 82 2.50 6.61 5.02
C SER A 82 1.09 6.84 4.49
N ILE A 83 0.14 5.98 4.92
CA ILE A 83 -1.28 6.12 4.60
C ILE A 83 -1.95 7.03 5.62
N ARG A 84 -2.51 8.16 5.16
CA ARG A 84 -3.19 9.15 6.00
C ARG A 84 -4.61 9.43 5.50
N GLY A 85 -5.44 9.98 6.40
CA GLY A 85 -6.73 10.57 6.01
C GLY A 85 -6.55 11.87 5.24
N THR A 86 -7.65 12.40 4.71
CA THR A 86 -7.66 13.71 4.05
C THR A 86 -7.98 14.82 5.05
N SER A 87 -7.82 16.09 4.65
CA SER A 87 -8.17 17.24 5.52
C SER A 87 -9.65 17.25 5.92
N GLY A 88 -10.55 16.75 5.06
CA GLY A 88 -11.99 16.68 5.34
C GLY A 88 -12.47 15.38 6.00
N ALA A 89 -11.61 14.35 6.07
CA ALA A 89 -11.96 13.05 6.63
C ALA A 89 -10.76 12.42 7.33
N SER A 90 -10.75 12.52 8.67
CA SER A 90 -9.72 11.87 9.50
C SER A 90 -9.73 10.37 9.29
N CYS A 91 -8.54 9.77 9.19
CA CYS A 91 -8.41 8.32 9.19
C CYS A 91 -7.63 7.85 10.42
N THR A 92 -8.35 7.26 11.38
CA THR A 92 -7.77 6.77 12.63
C THR A 92 -6.79 5.63 12.36
N ARG A 93 -5.66 5.68 13.06
CA ARG A 93 -4.63 4.64 12.99
C ARG A 93 -5.22 3.26 13.30
N GLY A 94 -4.93 2.26 12.47
CA GLY A 94 -5.45 0.90 12.61
C GLY A 94 -6.81 0.68 11.94
N THR A 95 -7.54 1.72 11.53
CA THR A 95 -8.79 1.53 10.79
C THR A 95 -8.51 0.97 9.40
N PRO A 96 -9.17 -0.13 8.97
CA PRO A 96 -9.04 -0.65 7.60
C PRO A 96 -9.45 0.37 6.55
N VAL A 97 -8.64 0.51 5.50
CA VAL A 97 -8.96 1.39 4.36
C VAL A 97 -10.05 0.74 3.52
N LYS A 98 -11.18 1.42 3.35
CA LYS A 98 -12.31 0.93 2.55
C LYS A 98 -12.04 1.10 1.05
N CYS A 99 -12.58 0.20 0.24
CA CYS A 99 -12.60 0.43 -1.21
C CYS A 99 -13.48 1.66 -1.51
N GLY A 100 -12.99 2.54 -2.39
CA GLY A 100 -13.59 3.84 -2.67
C GLY A 100 -13.21 4.94 -1.67
N GLN A 101 -12.48 4.63 -0.60
CA GLN A 101 -12.01 5.64 0.34
C GLN A 101 -10.94 6.53 -0.29
N THR A 102 -11.04 7.84 -0.06
CA THR A 102 -10.00 8.81 -0.38
C THR A 102 -8.98 8.89 0.77
N ILE A 103 -7.71 8.83 0.42
CA ILE A 103 -6.57 8.88 1.34
C ILE A 103 -5.52 9.87 0.81
N ARG A 104 -4.52 10.17 1.65
CA ARG A 104 -3.24 10.74 1.22
C ARG A 104 -2.13 9.70 1.38
N LEU A 105 -1.18 9.72 0.46
CA LEU A 105 0.06 8.95 0.53
C LEU A 105 1.20 9.93 0.79
N THR A 106 1.77 9.92 1.99
CA THR A 106 2.86 10.85 2.37
C THR A 106 4.19 10.13 2.32
N HIS A 107 5.13 10.62 1.51
CA HIS A 107 6.48 10.10 1.44
C HIS A 107 7.19 10.28 2.78
N VAL A 108 7.69 9.19 3.36
CA VAL A 108 8.18 9.18 4.74
C VAL A 108 9.40 10.09 4.92
N ASN A 109 10.37 10.02 3.99
CA ASN A 109 11.65 10.70 4.18
C ASN A 109 11.60 12.21 3.90
N THR A 110 10.67 12.67 3.05
CA THR A 110 10.55 14.11 2.71
C THR A 110 9.33 14.78 3.31
N GLY A 111 8.42 14.01 3.93
CA GLY A 111 7.16 14.52 4.48
C GLY A 111 6.19 15.04 3.41
N ARG A 112 6.48 14.87 2.11
CA ARG A 112 5.64 15.39 1.03
C ARG A 112 4.54 14.43 0.65
N ASN A 113 3.39 14.94 0.24
CA ASN A 113 2.27 14.13 -0.25
C ASN A 113 2.44 13.80 -1.74
N LEU A 114 2.00 12.60 -2.13
CA LEU A 114 1.80 12.24 -3.53
C LEU A 114 0.73 13.18 -4.12
N HIS A 115 1.09 13.89 -5.17
CA HIS A 115 0.33 15.01 -5.70
C HIS A 115 0.16 14.88 -7.21
N SER A 116 -0.92 15.44 -7.74
CA SER A 116 -1.10 15.52 -9.19
C SER A 116 -1.99 16.67 -9.62
N HIS A 117 -1.80 17.13 -10.85
CA HIS A 117 -2.37 18.38 -11.38
C HIS A 117 -2.25 18.42 -12.91
N TYR A 118 -2.79 19.46 -13.54
CA TYR A 118 -2.79 19.61 -15.01
C TYR A 118 -1.46 20.15 -15.58
N PHE A 119 -0.34 19.55 -15.18
CA PHE A 119 0.96 19.72 -15.83
C PHE A 119 1.31 18.48 -16.64
N ALA A 120 2.08 18.66 -17.71
CA ALA A 120 2.59 17.55 -18.51
C ALA A 120 3.75 16.85 -17.79
N SER A 121 3.74 15.52 -17.78
CA SER A 121 4.82 14.71 -17.21
C SER A 121 6.10 14.82 -18.06
N PRO A 122 7.29 14.73 -17.45
CA PRO A 122 8.53 15.14 -18.12
C PRO A 122 8.95 14.32 -19.35
N LEU A 123 8.62 13.02 -19.41
CA LEU A 123 9.10 12.13 -20.47
C LEU A 123 8.00 11.76 -21.47
N SER A 124 6.79 11.46 -20.99
CA SER A 124 5.70 10.97 -21.83
C SER A 124 4.60 11.98 -22.13
N SER A 125 4.67 13.19 -21.55
CA SER A 125 3.63 14.22 -21.67
C SER A 125 2.23 13.76 -21.21
N ASN A 126 2.17 12.77 -20.32
CA ASN A 126 0.95 12.40 -19.58
C ASN A 126 0.69 13.42 -18.46
N GLN A 127 -0.24 13.15 -17.55
CA GLN A 127 -0.47 14.03 -16.41
C GLN A 127 0.65 13.85 -15.36
N GLU A 128 1.30 14.94 -14.96
CA GLU A 128 2.41 14.92 -13.99
C GLU A 128 1.95 14.41 -12.62
N VAL A 129 2.74 13.51 -12.04
CA VAL A 129 2.66 13.11 -10.63
C VAL A 129 3.93 13.56 -9.93
N SER A 130 3.78 14.24 -8.81
CA SER A 130 4.86 14.90 -8.06
C SER A 130 4.71 14.63 -6.56
N ALA A 131 5.68 15.10 -5.79
CA ALA A 131 5.59 15.17 -4.34
C ALA A 131 5.50 16.64 -3.89
N PHE A 132 4.42 17.00 -3.19
CA PHE A 132 4.08 18.38 -2.82
C PHE A 132 3.81 18.54 -1.33
N GLY A 133 3.80 19.78 -0.84
CA GLY A 133 3.54 20.07 0.56
C GLY A 133 4.74 19.80 1.47
N GLU A 134 4.48 19.71 2.77
CA GLU A 134 5.47 19.54 3.84
C GLU A 134 4.81 18.89 5.06
N GLU A 135 5.51 17.96 5.73
CA GLU A 135 5.02 17.23 6.92
C GLU A 135 3.63 16.57 6.80
N GLY A 136 3.23 16.18 5.59
CA GLY A 136 1.93 15.61 5.27
C GLY A 136 0.82 16.64 5.08
N GLU A 137 1.13 17.92 5.27
CA GLU A 137 0.25 19.04 4.95
C GLU A 137 0.40 19.45 3.49
N GLY A 138 -0.72 19.85 2.89
CA GLY A 138 -0.86 20.20 1.49
C GLY A 138 -2.32 20.49 1.17
N ASP A 139 -2.78 20.20 -0.04
CA ASP A 139 -4.10 20.63 -0.51
C ASP A 139 -4.98 19.46 -0.99
N HIS A 140 -6.03 19.78 -1.75
CA HIS A 140 -7.01 18.81 -2.26
C HIS A 140 -6.50 18.03 -3.48
N LEU A 141 -5.34 18.40 -4.04
CA LEU A 141 -4.66 17.70 -5.14
C LEU A 141 -3.69 16.61 -4.62
N ASP A 142 -3.65 16.42 -3.31
CA ASP A 142 -2.97 15.30 -2.64
C ASP A 142 -3.89 14.08 -2.44
N GLU A 143 -5.15 14.17 -2.85
CA GLU A 143 -6.20 13.22 -2.51
C GLU A 143 -6.34 12.11 -3.57
N TRP A 144 -6.18 10.86 -3.15
CA TRP A 144 -6.28 9.67 -4.01
C TRP A 144 -7.35 8.71 -3.52
N THR A 145 -8.28 8.34 -4.39
CA THR A 145 -9.29 7.31 -4.13
C THR A 145 -8.73 5.93 -4.42
N VAL A 146 -8.78 5.05 -3.42
CA VAL A 146 -8.39 3.64 -3.55
C VAL A 146 -9.48 2.86 -4.28
N GLN A 147 -9.16 2.26 -5.43
CA GLN A 147 -10.07 1.42 -6.20
C GLN A 147 -9.68 -0.06 -6.03
N CYS A 148 -10.54 -0.82 -5.36
CA CYS A 148 -10.41 -2.26 -5.14
C CYS A 148 -11.77 -2.96 -5.29
N GLY A 149 -11.76 -4.29 -5.45
CA GLY A 149 -12.94 -5.08 -5.77
C GLY A 149 -13.78 -5.50 -4.55
N GLY A 150 -13.23 -5.42 -3.34
CA GLY A 150 -13.91 -5.78 -2.10
C GLY A 150 -14.59 -4.61 -1.37
N SER A 151 -14.88 -4.80 -0.08
CA SER A 151 -15.32 -3.72 0.81
C SER A 151 -14.15 -2.95 1.43
N VAL A 152 -13.00 -3.62 1.60
CA VAL A 152 -11.77 -3.09 2.20
C VAL A 152 -10.57 -3.51 1.38
N TRP A 153 -9.53 -2.68 1.39
CA TRP A 153 -8.28 -2.92 0.67
C TRP A 153 -7.48 -4.04 1.33
N LYS A 154 -7.47 -5.22 0.69
CA LYS A 154 -6.66 -6.37 1.09
C LYS A 154 -5.21 -6.19 0.66
N ARG A 155 -4.26 -6.65 1.48
CA ARG A 155 -2.82 -6.49 1.17
C ARG A 155 -2.40 -7.20 -0.11
N GLU A 156 -2.93 -8.40 -0.31
CA GLU A 156 -2.58 -9.25 -1.45
C GLU A 156 -3.24 -8.81 -2.77
N GLU A 157 -4.19 -7.88 -2.70
CA GLU A 157 -4.96 -7.41 -3.84
C GLU A 157 -4.23 -6.30 -4.60
N SER A 158 -4.24 -6.39 -5.92
CA SER A 158 -3.82 -5.30 -6.80
C SER A 158 -4.94 -4.26 -6.90
N VAL A 159 -4.60 -3.00 -6.66
CA VAL A 159 -5.54 -1.87 -6.63
C VAL A 159 -5.13 -0.79 -7.61
N ARG A 160 -5.99 0.21 -7.80
CA ARG A 160 -5.64 1.46 -8.49
C ARG A 160 -5.80 2.64 -7.54
N PHE A 161 -5.01 3.67 -7.77
CA PHE A 161 -5.17 4.97 -7.11
C PHE A 161 -5.65 5.97 -8.15
N ARG A 162 -6.89 6.44 -7.99
CA ARG A 162 -7.46 7.49 -8.83
C ARG A 162 -7.29 8.82 -8.13
N HIS A 163 -6.57 9.74 -8.75
CA HIS A 163 -6.46 11.10 -8.29
C HIS A 163 -7.86 11.74 -8.27
N LYS A 164 -8.29 12.23 -7.11
CA LYS A 164 -9.69 12.63 -6.90
C LYS A 164 -10.08 13.84 -7.73
N SER A 165 -9.18 14.78 -7.94
CA SER A 165 -9.48 16.06 -8.58
C SER A 165 -9.41 16.03 -10.11
N THR A 166 -8.67 15.09 -10.70
CA THR A 166 -8.49 15.00 -12.16
C THR A 166 -8.91 13.66 -12.77
N ASP A 167 -9.36 12.71 -11.95
CA ASP A 167 -9.67 11.32 -12.32
C ASP A 167 -8.50 10.52 -12.92
N GLY A 168 -7.28 11.07 -12.92
CA GLY A 168 -6.08 10.39 -13.42
C GLY A 168 -5.68 9.20 -12.55
N LEU A 169 -5.30 8.08 -13.17
CA LEU A 169 -4.88 6.86 -12.49
C LEU A 169 -3.35 6.82 -12.38
N LEU A 170 -2.82 6.68 -11.16
CA LEU A 170 -1.39 6.54 -10.91
C LEU A 170 -0.83 5.37 -11.73
N SER A 171 0.18 5.64 -12.56
CA SER A 171 0.64 4.72 -13.61
C SER A 171 2.16 4.80 -13.84
N VAL A 172 2.69 3.75 -14.47
CA VAL A 172 4.05 3.69 -15.02
C VAL A 172 3.99 3.05 -16.41
N THR A 173 4.61 3.67 -17.43
CA THR A 173 4.61 3.13 -18.82
C THR A 173 5.97 2.63 -19.30
N GLY A 174 7.05 2.91 -18.57
CA GLY A 174 8.37 2.30 -18.76
C GLY A 174 9.48 3.24 -19.24
N GLU A 175 9.14 4.49 -19.55
CA GLU A 175 10.08 5.58 -19.83
C GLU A 175 10.99 5.78 -18.62
N GLN A 176 12.29 5.96 -18.87
CA GLN A 176 13.31 6.05 -17.82
C GLN A 176 14.06 7.37 -17.91
N TYR A 177 14.37 7.93 -16.75
CA TYR A 177 15.19 9.12 -16.64
C TYR A 177 16.68 8.82 -16.89
N GLY A 178 17.37 9.83 -17.41
CA GLY A 178 18.83 9.90 -17.42
C GLY A 178 19.39 10.44 -16.11
N ARG A 179 20.55 11.10 -16.17
CA ARG A 179 21.15 11.75 -14.98
C ARG A 179 20.24 12.87 -14.45
N PRO A 180 20.22 13.13 -13.12
CA PRO A 180 20.99 12.44 -12.08
C PRO A 180 20.34 11.13 -11.57
N ILE A 181 19.11 10.83 -11.96
CA ILE A 181 18.30 9.69 -11.47
C ILE A 181 18.23 8.56 -12.51
N HIS A 182 19.39 8.17 -13.02
CA HIS A 182 19.51 7.26 -14.16
C HIS A 182 18.80 5.93 -13.92
N GLY A 183 17.94 5.54 -14.86
CA GLY A 183 17.23 4.26 -14.86
C GLY A 183 15.98 4.21 -13.98
N GLN A 184 15.67 5.28 -13.25
CA GLN A 184 14.38 5.38 -12.56
C GLN A 184 13.26 5.61 -13.59
N MET A 185 12.12 4.94 -13.42
CA MET A 185 11.00 5.04 -14.34
C MET A 185 10.12 6.26 -14.04
N GLU A 186 9.54 6.86 -15.07
CA GLU A 186 8.53 7.90 -14.94
C GLU A 186 7.26 7.34 -14.29
N VAL A 187 6.80 8.04 -13.25
CA VAL A 187 5.47 7.87 -12.68
C VAL A 187 4.62 9.05 -13.13
N HIS A 188 3.42 8.77 -13.62
CA HIS A 188 2.48 9.78 -14.12
C HIS A 188 1.04 9.30 -13.90
N ALA A 189 0.07 10.09 -14.32
CA ALA A 189 -1.34 9.73 -14.26
C ALA A 189 -1.95 9.63 -15.67
N MET A 190 -2.73 8.56 -15.89
CA MET A 190 -3.42 8.26 -17.15
C MET A 190 -4.94 8.24 -16.95
N SER A 191 -5.72 8.69 -17.93
CA SER A 191 -7.19 8.73 -17.82
C SER A 191 -7.84 7.34 -17.85
N ASN A 192 -7.24 6.39 -18.58
CA ASN A 192 -7.85 5.07 -18.82
C ASN A 192 -7.20 3.97 -17.96
N PRO A 193 -8.01 3.10 -17.33
CA PRO A 193 -7.50 1.93 -16.62
C PRO A 193 -6.72 1.00 -17.55
N SER A 194 -5.58 0.49 -17.07
CA SER A 194 -4.79 -0.50 -17.79
C SER A 194 -4.02 -1.38 -16.80
N GLN A 195 -3.12 -2.23 -17.30
CA GLN A 195 -2.17 -2.97 -16.46
C GLN A 195 -1.09 -2.05 -15.86
N HIS A 196 -0.84 -0.90 -16.48
CA HIS A 196 0.14 0.10 -16.03
C HIS A 196 -0.28 0.83 -14.76
N SER A 197 -1.58 0.83 -14.45
CA SER A 197 -2.14 1.49 -13.26
C SER A 197 -2.42 0.56 -12.08
N LEU A 198 -2.00 -0.71 -12.17
CA LEU A 198 -2.17 -1.67 -11.08
C LEU A 198 -0.98 -1.62 -10.12
N TRP A 199 -1.29 -1.42 -8.85
CA TRP A 199 -0.35 -1.35 -7.75
C TRP A 199 -0.68 -2.38 -6.68
N LYS A 200 0.33 -2.98 -6.08
CA LYS A 200 0.18 -3.93 -4.98
C LYS A 200 1.04 -3.52 -3.80
N VAL A 201 0.53 -3.68 -2.59
CA VAL A 201 1.33 -3.50 -1.38
C VAL A 201 2.26 -4.69 -1.22
N MET A 202 3.54 -4.43 -0.95
CA MET A 202 4.54 -5.48 -0.77
C MET A 202 5.15 -5.40 0.62
N GLU A 203 6.13 -4.51 0.81
CA GLU A 203 6.82 -4.33 2.09
C GLU A 203 6.16 -3.23 2.92
N GLY A 204 6.28 -3.29 4.25
CA GLY A 204 5.75 -2.23 5.10
C GLY A 204 5.66 -2.56 6.58
N VAL A 205 5.43 -1.53 7.38
CA VAL A 205 5.01 -1.62 8.78
C VAL A 205 3.51 -1.37 8.82
N PHE A 206 2.75 -2.41 9.15
CA PHE A 206 1.30 -2.36 9.14
C PHE A 206 0.75 -2.17 10.55
N MET A 207 -0.21 -1.26 10.68
CA MET A 207 -0.88 -1.03 11.94
C MET A 207 -1.89 -2.14 12.21
N LYS A 208 -1.87 -2.66 13.44
CA LYS A 208 -2.87 -3.62 13.89
C LYS A 208 -4.27 -3.02 13.78
N PRO A 209 -5.26 -3.77 13.28
CA PRO A 209 -6.64 -3.31 13.31
C PRO A 209 -7.06 -2.91 14.73
N SER A 210 -7.67 -1.73 14.87
CA SER A 210 -8.21 -1.29 16.16
C SER A 210 -9.42 -2.15 16.54
N GLU A 211 -9.45 -2.68 17.76
CA GLU A 211 -10.54 -3.51 18.27
C GLU A 211 -11.88 -2.75 18.41
N ASN A 212 -11.85 -1.41 18.42
CA ASN A 212 -13.02 -0.54 18.43
C ASN A 212 -13.06 0.38 17.18
N PRO A 213 -13.85 0.05 16.15
CA PRO A 213 -13.98 0.85 14.92
C PRO A 213 -14.73 2.18 15.10
N ALA A 214 -15.35 2.41 16.26
CA ALA A 214 -16.03 3.64 16.61
C ALA A 214 -15.36 4.23 17.84
N GLY A 215 -15.04 5.52 17.79
CA GLY A 215 -14.61 6.27 18.97
C GLY A 215 -15.71 6.27 20.02
N GLY A 216 -15.71 5.25 20.89
CA GLY A 216 -16.39 5.30 22.17
C GLY A 216 -15.71 6.38 22.99
N ARG A 217 -16.41 7.50 23.18
CA ARG A 217 -16.10 8.43 24.25
C ARG A 217 -16.36 7.69 25.56
N ASP A 218 -15.31 7.21 26.22
CA ASP A 218 -15.39 6.92 27.64
C ASP A 218 -14.58 7.97 28.41
N PHE A 219 -15.34 8.68 29.24
CA PHE A 219 -14.88 9.71 30.16
C PHE A 219 -14.05 9.12 31.30
N ALA A 220 -13.10 9.93 31.76
CA ALA A 220 -12.57 9.98 33.12
C ALA A 220 -11.78 8.75 33.62
N HIS A 221 -10.45 8.85 33.50
CA HIS A 221 -9.57 8.43 34.58
C HIS A 221 -9.15 9.67 35.36
N THR A 222 -9.88 9.95 36.44
CA THR A 222 -9.42 10.85 37.49
C THR A 222 -8.21 10.21 38.15
N HIS A 223 -7.02 10.75 37.89
CA HIS A 223 -5.83 10.44 38.69
C HIS A 223 -6.09 10.95 40.11
N THR A 224 -6.16 10.03 41.08
CA THR A 224 -6.07 10.38 42.49
C THR A 224 -4.62 10.14 42.89
N GLU A 225 -3.87 11.21 43.16
CA GLU A 225 -2.55 11.12 43.77
C GLU A 225 -2.73 10.91 45.28
N PHE A 226 -1.97 9.96 45.83
CA PHE A 226 -1.64 9.84 47.25
C PHE A 226 -0.21 10.32 47.45
#